data_AF-A0A0P0EJL5-F1
#
_entry.id   AF-A0A0P0EJL5-F1
#
_cell.length_a   1.000
_cell.length_b   1.000
_cell.length_c   1.000
_cell.angle_alpha   90.00
_cell.angle_beta   90.00
_cell.angle_gamma   90.00
#
_symmetry.space_group_name_H-M   'P 1'
#
loop_
_entity.id
_entity.type
_entity.pdbx_description
1 polymer ?
#
loop_
_entity_poly.entity_id
_entity_poly.type
_entity_poly.pdbx_seq_one_letter_code
_entity_poly.pdbx_strand_id
1 'polypeptide(L)'
;MTASTLRQPMPRPQSYAEYERARPHMIDTAGRPLELAWCRPCNREHFTVEPHAADVPCPRCKATAGRCTRPSGHEADAWHKDRLDAFYALCDALESAGHPQVARWP
;
A
#
# COMPACT_ATOMS: atom_id res chain seq x y z
N MET A 1 -6.55 6.41 19.80
CA MET A 1 -6.90 7.21 18.61
C MET A 1 -7.81 6.36 17.75
N THR A 2 -8.94 6.90 17.31
CA THR A 2 -9.95 6.18 16.53
C THR A 2 -9.47 5.99 15.09
N ALA A 3 -9.51 4.76 14.59
CA ALA A 3 -9.35 4.48 13.16
C ALA A 3 -10.28 5.41 12.35
N SER A 4 -9.80 5.93 11.22
CA SER A 4 -10.62 6.85 10.42
C SER A 4 -11.87 6.13 9.92
N THR A 5 -13.04 6.72 10.19
CA THR A 5 -14.33 6.18 9.76
C THR A 5 -14.61 6.47 8.30
N LEU A 6 -13.79 7.30 7.64
CA LEU A 6 -13.95 7.61 6.22
C LEU A 6 -13.60 6.40 5.36
N ARG A 7 -14.44 6.16 4.36
CA ARG A 7 -14.31 5.09 3.37
C ARG A 7 -14.22 5.71 1.98
N GLN A 8 -13.66 4.96 1.02
CA GLN A 8 -13.73 5.35 -0.38
C GLN A 8 -15.21 5.56 -0.78
N PRO A 9 -15.52 6.62 -1.56
CA PRO A 9 -16.89 6.97 -1.91
C PRO A 9 -17.48 6.10 -3.05
N MET A 10 -16.78 5.05 -3.45
CA MET A 10 -17.19 4.13 -4.52
C MET A 10 -16.92 2.67 -4.10
N PRO A 11 -17.56 1.67 -4.73
CA PRO A 11 -17.38 0.27 -4.36
C PRO A 11 -15.97 -0.23 -4.64
N ARG A 12 -15.57 -1.29 -3.93
CA ARG A 12 -14.29 -1.97 -4.14
C ARG A 12 -14.18 -2.49 -5.59
N PRO A 13 -13.13 -2.09 -6.34
CA PRO A 13 -12.83 -2.63 -7.65
C PRO A 13 -12.66 -4.16 -7.62
N GLN A 14 -13.26 -4.84 -8.58
CA GLN A 14 -13.16 -6.29 -8.78
C GLN A 14 -12.08 -6.65 -9.81
N SER A 15 -11.58 -5.67 -10.56
CA SER A 15 -10.51 -5.84 -11.54
C SER A 15 -9.48 -4.72 -11.49
N TYR A 16 -8.30 -4.97 -12.06
CA TYR A 16 -7.27 -3.95 -12.19
C TYR A 16 -7.74 -2.76 -13.06
N ALA A 17 -8.48 -3.02 -14.14
CA ALA A 17 -9.02 -1.96 -15.00
C ALA A 17 -10.03 -1.07 -14.26
N GLU A 18 -10.87 -1.66 -13.40
CA GLU A 18 -11.76 -0.88 -12.52
C GLU A 18 -10.97 -0.07 -11.49
N TYR A 19 -9.90 -0.65 -10.93
CA TYR A 19 -9.02 0.05 -10.02
C TYR A 19 -8.37 1.26 -10.67
N GLU A 20 -7.82 1.12 -11.88
CA GLU A 20 -7.21 2.22 -12.63
C GLU A 20 -8.21 3.36 -12.92
N ARG A 21 -9.46 3.02 -13.23
CA ARG A 21 -10.53 4.02 -13.42
C ARG A 21 -10.94 4.71 -12.12
N ALA A 22 -10.94 3.99 -11.00
CA ALA A 22 -11.28 4.54 -9.69
C ALA A 22 -10.13 5.40 -9.13
N ARG A 23 -8.88 5.08 -9.48
CA ARG A 23 -7.64 5.67 -8.94
C ARG A 23 -7.65 7.20 -8.83
N PRO A 24 -8.11 7.98 -9.84
CA PRO A 24 -8.13 9.45 -9.78
C PRO A 24 -9.18 10.03 -8.81
N HIS A 25 -10.14 9.23 -8.36
CA HIS A 25 -11.24 9.64 -7.50
C HIS A 25 -11.09 9.17 -6.05
N MET A 26 -10.01 8.44 -5.76
CA MET A 26 -9.76 7.90 -4.43
C MET A 26 -9.33 8.99 -3.45
N ILE A 27 -9.64 8.76 -2.17
CA ILE A 27 -9.33 9.67 -1.06
C ILE A 27 -8.46 9.02 0.02
N ASP A 28 -7.79 9.85 0.82
CA ASP A 28 -7.11 9.45 2.05
C ASP A 28 -8.05 9.40 3.27
N THR A 29 -7.53 8.97 4.40
CA THR A 29 -8.23 8.88 5.69
C THR A 29 -8.63 10.24 6.28
N ALA A 30 -8.21 11.35 5.69
CA ALA A 30 -8.66 12.71 6.02
C ALA A 30 -9.67 13.27 4.99
N GLY A 31 -10.07 12.48 3.99
CA GLY A 31 -11.03 12.87 2.95
C GLY A 31 -10.42 13.68 1.81
N ARG A 32 -9.09 13.77 1.72
CA ARG A 32 -8.40 14.52 0.66
C ARG A 32 -8.18 13.62 -0.55
N PRO A 33 -8.24 14.15 -1.78
CA PRO A 33 -7.89 13.38 -2.97
C PRO A 33 -6.47 12.81 -2.88
N LEU A 34 -6.29 11.58 -3.35
CA LEU A 34 -4.96 10.98 -3.41
C LEU A 34 -4.13 11.56 -4.56
N GLU A 35 -2.86 11.84 -4.27
CA GLU A 35 -1.88 12.26 -5.26
C GLU A 35 -0.96 11.09 -5.61
N LEU A 36 -0.69 10.93 -6.90
CA LEU A 36 0.26 9.94 -7.40
C LEU A 36 1.63 10.61 -7.57
N ALA A 37 2.67 9.91 -7.13
CA ALA A 37 4.03 10.35 -7.33
C ALA A 37 4.92 9.19 -7.79
N TRP A 38 5.85 9.50 -8.69
CA TRP A 38 6.91 8.56 -9.04
C TRP A 38 7.88 8.41 -7.87
N CYS A 39 7.96 7.21 -7.32
CA CYS A 39 8.93 6.91 -6.27
C CYS A 39 10.19 6.30 -6.88
N ARG A 40 11.32 7.01 -6.75
CA ARG A 40 12.62 6.53 -7.22
C ARG A 40 13.09 5.26 -6.48
N PRO A 41 13.02 5.16 -5.13
CA PRO A 41 13.33 3.91 -4.43
C PRO A 41 12.51 2.69 -4.86
N CYS A 42 11.20 2.87 -5.08
CA CYS A 42 10.29 1.78 -5.47
C CYS A 42 10.28 1.52 -6.98
N ASN A 43 10.83 2.45 -7.79
CA ASN A 43 10.79 2.47 -9.24
C ASN A 43 9.38 2.25 -9.82
N ARG A 44 8.37 2.87 -9.20
CA ARG A 44 6.96 2.80 -9.59
C ARG A 44 6.21 4.04 -9.13
N GLU A 45 5.09 4.31 -9.78
CA GLU A 45 4.10 5.28 -9.30
C GLU A 45 3.25 4.64 -8.19
N HIS A 46 3.05 5.38 -7.10
CA HIS A 46 2.15 5.01 -6.01
C HIS A 46 1.60 6.26 -5.34
N PHE A 47 0.60 6.12 -4.47
CA PHE A 47 0.06 7.27 -3.77
C PHE A 47 1.07 7.83 -2.77
N THR A 48 1.09 9.15 -2.60
CA THR A 48 2.04 9.86 -1.71
C THR A 48 1.88 9.49 -0.23
N VAL A 49 0.71 8.97 0.15
CA VAL A 49 0.39 8.51 1.51
C VAL A 49 0.74 7.04 1.76
N GLU A 50 1.09 6.29 0.71
CA GLU A 50 1.51 4.88 0.86
C GLU A 50 2.96 4.79 1.34
N PRO A 51 3.28 3.89 2.29
CA PRO A 51 4.65 3.63 2.70
C PRO A 51 5.53 3.15 1.54
N HIS A 52 6.82 3.44 1.60
CA HIS A 52 7.75 2.89 0.61
C HIS A 52 8.02 1.40 0.86
N ALA A 53 8.27 0.67 -0.22
CA ALA A 53 8.65 -0.73 -0.17
C ALA A 53 9.92 -0.98 0.65
N ALA A 54 10.77 0.05 0.79
CA ALA A 54 11.97 0.04 1.63
C ALA A 54 11.68 0.17 3.13
N ASP A 55 10.57 0.79 3.51
CA ASP A 55 10.14 0.94 4.91
C ASP A 55 9.64 -0.38 5.49
N VAL A 56 9.28 -1.33 4.60
CA VAL A 56 8.81 -2.68 4.96
C VAL A 56 9.68 -3.73 4.28
N PRO A 57 10.92 -3.96 4.76
CA PRO A 57 11.73 -5.07 4.29
C PRO A 57 11.02 -6.40 4.54
N CYS A 58 11.06 -7.31 3.58
CA CYS A 58 10.49 -8.65 3.77
C CYS A 58 11.10 -9.30 5.02
N PRO A 59 10.31 -9.82 5.98
CA PRO A 59 10.85 -10.38 7.22
C PRO A 59 11.79 -11.56 6.98
N ARG A 60 11.59 -12.30 5.87
CA ARG A 60 12.38 -13.48 5.49
C ARG A 60 13.63 -13.15 4.68
N CYS A 61 13.48 -12.51 3.53
CA CYS A 61 14.61 -12.26 2.61
C CYS A 61 15.21 -10.86 2.72
N LYS A 62 14.65 -10.00 3.57
CA LYS A 62 15.05 -8.59 3.75
C LYS A 62 14.98 -7.74 2.48
N ALA A 63 14.33 -8.24 1.42
CA ALA A 63 14.17 -7.50 0.17
C ALA A 63 13.35 -6.23 0.40
N THR A 64 13.89 -5.12 -0.12
CA THR A 64 13.26 -3.78 -0.13
C THR A 64 12.67 -3.43 -1.51
N ALA A 65 13.00 -4.20 -2.55
CA ALA A 65 12.43 -4.09 -3.90
C ALA A 65 10.96 -4.58 -3.94
N GLY A 66 10.21 -4.36 -5.03
CA GLY A 66 8.77 -4.69 -5.08
C GLY A 66 8.40 -6.19 -4.99
N ARG A 67 9.34 -7.12 -5.20
CA ARG A 67 9.08 -8.58 -5.20
C ARG A 67 10.07 -9.34 -4.32
N CYS A 68 9.60 -10.43 -3.72
CA CYS A 68 10.45 -11.33 -2.92
C CYS A 68 11.00 -12.44 -3.81
N THR A 69 12.30 -12.69 -3.73
CA THR A 69 12.97 -13.80 -4.43
C THR A 69 13.58 -14.77 -3.41
N ARG A 70 13.56 -16.06 -3.74
CA ARG A 70 14.28 -17.11 -2.99
C ARG A 70 15.80 -16.98 -3.28
N PRO A 71 16.68 -17.55 -2.45
CA PRO A 71 18.11 -17.65 -2.77
C PRO A 71 18.39 -18.32 -4.11
N SER A 72 17.49 -19.19 -4.58
CA SER A 72 17.56 -19.82 -5.91
C SER A 72 17.22 -18.88 -7.08
N GLY A 73 16.83 -17.62 -6.83
CA GLY A 73 16.45 -16.63 -7.85
C GLY A 73 14.98 -16.66 -8.29
N HIS A 74 14.19 -17.66 -7.87
CA HIS A 74 12.77 -17.77 -8.22
C HIS A 74 11.88 -16.85 -7.35
N GLU A 75 10.72 -16.44 -7.87
CA GLU A 75 9.73 -15.69 -7.09
C GLU A 75 9.26 -16.51 -5.86
N ALA A 76 9.08 -15.81 -4.74
CA ALA A 76 8.71 -16.39 -3.46
C ALA A 76 7.32 -15.94 -3.03
N ASP A 77 6.28 -16.38 -3.74
CA ASP A 77 4.88 -15.95 -3.50
C ASP A 77 4.43 -16.11 -2.05
N ALA A 78 4.80 -17.22 -1.41
CA ALA A 78 4.51 -17.43 0.02
C ALA A 78 5.15 -16.36 0.93
N TRP A 79 6.34 -15.85 0.57
CA TRP A 79 7.00 -14.76 1.31
C TRP A 79 6.37 -13.41 0.98
N HIS A 80 5.73 -13.29 -0.19
CA HIS A 80 4.98 -12.10 -0.56
C HIS A 80 3.78 -11.88 0.38
N LYS A 81 3.12 -12.96 0.84
CA LYS A 81 2.06 -12.85 1.87
C LYS A 81 2.57 -12.22 3.16
N ASP A 82 3.65 -12.76 3.75
CA ASP A 82 4.22 -12.24 5.01
C ASP A 82 4.64 -10.76 4.87
N ARG A 83 5.06 -10.35 3.68
CA ARG A 83 5.38 -8.94 3.39
C ARG A 83 4.13 -8.07 3.30
N LEU A 84 3.07 -8.53 2.64
CA LEU A 84 1.81 -7.80 2.59
C LEU A 84 1.24 -7.61 4.00
N ASP A 85 1.31 -8.64 4.84
CA ASP A 85 0.88 -8.56 6.23
C ASP A 85 1.72 -7.52 7.01
N ALA A 86 3.05 -7.49 6.83
CA ALA A 86 3.92 -6.46 7.41
C ALA A 86 3.64 -5.04 6.88
N PHE A 87 3.27 -4.93 5.60
CA PHE A 87 2.91 -3.65 4.98
C PHE A 87 1.61 -3.09 5.58
N TYR A 88 0.59 -3.93 5.70
CA TYR A 88 -0.66 -3.53 6.35
C TYR A 88 -0.47 -3.14 7.81
N ALA A 89 0.39 -3.85 8.55
CA ALA A 89 0.74 -3.48 9.92
C ALA A 89 1.41 -2.09 10.01
N LEU A 90 2.28 -1.73 9.05
CA LEU A 90 2.86 -0.38 8.99
C LEU A 90 1.80 0.68 8.69
N CYS A 91 0.92 0.44 7.72
CA CYS A 91 -0.20 1.35 7.43
C CYS A 91 -1.05 1.61 8.66
N ASP A 92 -1.42 0.56 9.41
CA ASP A 92 -2.21 0.68 10.63
C ASP A 92 -1.46 1.46 11.73
N ALA A 93 -0.14 1.27 11.86
CA ALA A 93 0.69 2.02 12.81
C ALA A 93 0.79 3.50 12.44
N LEU A 94 0.97 3.82 11.16
CA LEU A 94 1.02 5.19 10.66
C LEU A 94 -0.32 5.90 10.83
N GLU A 95 -1.43 5.23 10.49
CA GLU A 95 -2.78 5.75 10.74
C GLU A 95 -3.00 6.03 12.24
N SER A 96 -2.59 5.10 13.09
CA SER A 96 -2.69 5.25 14.55
C SER A 96 -1.84 6.41 15.10
N ALA A 97 -0.74 6.75 14.42
CA ALA A 97 0.09 7.90 14.73
C ALA A 97 -0.43 9.22 14.10
N GLY A 98 -1.57 9.19 13.39
CA GLY A 98 -2.19 10.35 12.78
C GLY A 98 -1.66 10.69 11.39
N HIS A 99 -0.85 9.81 10.78
CA HIS A 99 -0.45 9.98 9.39
C HIS A 99 -1.59 9.57 8.45
N PRO A 100 -1.90 10.38 7.43
CA PRO A 100 -2.89 10.03 6.41
C PRO A 100 -2.51 8.72 5.72
N GLN A 101 -3.51 7.89 5.41
CA GLN A 101 -3.39 6.64 4.66
C GLN A 101 -4.47 6.57 3.58
N VAL A 102 -4.36 5.65 2.62
CA VAL A 102 -5.44 5.40 1.67
C VAL A 102 -6.70 4.95 2.42
N ALA A 103 -7.84 5.63 2.22
CA ALA A 103 -9.08 5.24 2.88
C ALA A 103 -9.46 3.81 2.45
N ARG A 104 -10.00 3.02 3.38
CA ARG A 104 -10.46 1.66 3.09
C ARG A 104 -11.71 1.70 2.21
N TRP A 105 -11.91 0.67 1.40
CA TRP A 105 -13.16 0.49 0.66
C TRP A 105 -14.35 0.26 1.63
N PRO A 106 -15.59 0.58 1.21
CA PRO A 106 -16.80 0.28 1.98
C PRO A 106 -16.93 -1.18 2.40
#